data_AF-A0A7I8J0I7-F1
#
_entry.id   AF-A0A7I8J0I7-F1
#
_cell.length_a   1.000
_cell.length_b   1.000
_cell.length_c   1.000
_cell.angle_alpha   90.00
_cell.angle_beta   90.00
_cell.angle_gamma   90.00
#
_symmetry.space_group_name_H-M   'P 1'
#
loop_
_entity.id
_entity.type
_entity.pdbx_description
1 polymer ?
#
loop_
_entity_poly.entity_id
_entity_poly.type
_entity_poly.pdbx_seq_one_letter_code
_entity_poly.pdbx_strand_id
1 'polypeptide(L)'
;MALRARGIHSIIGGEGESSKKTARQCSIILLLLLVCPRAVNSYSYDPFDPNGNITIKWDLMQLTDSGYVAMVDINNYQLFRHVERPGWKLKWEWPGDEVIWDIRGAEASEQGNCSKYKGQLPHCCLKWPVVVDLLPGTPYNYQVRNCCKAGVLSSITQGPSSSAASFQIDVGNIRYGKKHEVLRPRNFALGLHGYTCGEAIDSDPTKFLSGDKRRKTQALHTWKVTCSYSQFIASASPSCCVSLSTFYSSTIVECPHCSCGCPDGPSAVKFLQFPNDGDSPPPFVRCTQHMCPIQIHWHVKVSYREYWRVKVTVTNYNLVHNYSEWNLVVNHPNLERLTQVFSFEHEYLRNYGPINDTAMFWGIPYYNDVLLQYGESGNVQTEMLLRKDPAAFTFKAGWTFPRRIMFNGEDCVMPPRTSTPAPQLLLWRRRRHHNQGGSGLSPPPRPPLARCLRNLLSCSQLRDNLRRTAYKCLDFSIMPFNPVTCP
;
A
#
# COMPACT_ATOMS: atom_id res chain seq x y z
N MET A 1 -49.64 -22.34 15.66
CA MET A 1 -50.98 -21.71 15.80
C MET A 1 -50.89 -20.29 15.26
N ALA A 2 -51.51 -20.06 14.11
CA ALA A 2 -51.68 -18.75 13.51
C ALA A 2 -52.77 -17.97 14.25
N LEU A 3 -52.71 -16.63 14.23
CA LEU A 3 -53.84 -15.68 14.04
C LEU A 3 -53.31 -14.26 14.30
N ARG A 4 -53.03 -13.47 13.26
CA ARG A 4 -53.94 -12.50 12.61
C ARG A 4 -54.32 -11.33 13.52
N ALA A 5 -53.65 -10.21 13.27
CA ALA A 5 -54.14 -8.88 13.59
C ALA A 5 -55.35 -8.54 12.72
N ARG A 6 -56.46 -8.14 13.34
CA ARG A 6 -57.57 -7.42 12.71
C ARG A 6 -57.49 -5.95 13.15
N GLY A 7 -57.51 -5.04 12.18
CA GLY A 7 -57.70 -3.62 12.41
C GLY A 7 -59.17 -3.28 12.68
N ILE A 8 -59.39 -2.15 13.35
CA ILE A 8 -60.65 -1.40 13.34
C ILE A 8 -60.30 0.09 13.22
N HIS A 9 -61.02 0.75 12.31
CA HIS A 9 -61.00 2.16 11.92
C HIS A 9 -61.94 2.99 12.82
N SER A 10 -61.55 4.25 13.09
CA SER A 10 -62.39 5.48 13.24
C SER A 10 -63.43 5.52 14.40
N ILE A 11 -63.61 6.58 15.21
CA ILE A 11 -64.17 7.92 14.92
C ILE A 11 -64.05 8.84 16.17
N ILE A 12 -63.56 10.08 15.96
CA ILE A 12 -63.93 11.43 16.49
C ILE A 12 -64.22 11.70 17.99
N GLY A 13 -63.61 12.80 18.49
CA GLY A 13 -63.96 13.58 19.69
C GLY A 13 -62.89 13.43 20.78
N GLY A 14 -62.27 14.44 21.39
CA GLY A 14 -62.45 15.87 21.51
C GLY A 14 -61.41 16.33 22.55
N GLU A 15 -60.83 17.52 22.36
CA GLU A 15 -60.12 18.39 23.31
C GLU A 15 -59.36 17.83 24.53
N GLY A 16 -58.08 18.21 24.61
CA GLY A 16 -57.46 18.65 25.86
C GLY A 16 -56.75 17.60 26.72
N GLU A 17 -55.46 17.38 26.48
CA GLU A 17 -54.38 17.46 27.50
C GLU A 17 -53.07 16.96 26.89
N SER A 18 -52.42 17.87 26.17
CA SER A 18 -51.03 17.76 25.74
C SER A 18 -50.10 18.00 26.94
N SER A 19 -48.89 17.44 26.87
CA SER A 19 -47.68 17.96 27.52
C SER A 19 -47.17 17.34 28.84
N LYS A 20 -47.47 16.07 29.16
CA LYS A 20 -46.70 15.34 30.21
C LYS A 20 -46.22 13.93 29.88
N LYS A 21 -46.80 13.25 28.89
CA LYS A 21 -46.40 11.88 28.52
C LYS A 21 -45.30 11.81 27.45
N THR A 22 -45.16 12.83 26.60
CA THR A 22 -44.12 12.92 25.56
C THR A 22 -42.71 13.20 26.12
N ALA A 23 -42.61 13.89 27.26
CA ALA A 23 -41.32 14.19 27.89
C ALA A 23 -40.64 12.95 28.49
N ARG A 24 -41.42 12.04 29.12
CA ARG A 24 -40.88 10.79 29.68
C ARG A 24 -40.41 9.81 28.60
N GLN A 25 -41.07 9.80 27.44
CA GLN A 25 -40.70 8.92 26.33
C GLN A 25 -39.44 9.42 25.60
N CYS A 26 -39.26 10.74 25.48
CA CYS A 26 -38.02 11.33 24.95
C CYS A 26 -36.83 11.15 25.90
N SER A 27 -37.02 11.21 27.23
CA SER A 27 -35.92 10.99 28.19
C SER A 27 -35.37 9.57 28.18
N ILE A 28 -36.18 8.55 27.89
CA ILE A 28 -35.72 7.15 27.81
C ILE A 28 -34.97 6.89 26.49
N ILE A 29 -35.39 7.52 25.39
CA ILE A 29 -34.67 7.44 24.10
C ILE A 29 -33.33 8.20 24.16
N LEU A 30 -33.29 9.33 24.86
CA LEU A 30 -32.05 10.09 25.08
C LEU A 30 -31.07 9.34 26.02
N LEU A 31 -31.57 8.59 27.00
CA LEU A 31 -30.74 7.75 27.86
C LEU A 31 -30.18 6.51 27.13
N LEU A 32 -30.93 5.94 26.18
CA LEU A 32 -30.47 4.82 25.34
C LEU A 32 -29.42 5.25 24.29
N LEU A 33 -29.39 6.53 23.90
CA LEU A 33 -28.31 7.10 23.07
C LEU A 33 -27.05 7.44 23.90
N LEU A 34 -27.17 7.60 25.22
CA LEU A 34 -26.06 7.85 26.15
C LEU A 34 -25.35 6.57 26.61
N VAL A 35 -25.94 5.39 26.39
CA VAL A 35 -25.27 4.08 26.51
C VAL A 35 -24.83 3.61 25.13
N CYS A 36 -24.15 4.50 24.38
CA CYS A 36 -23.23 4.02 23.37
C CYS A 36 -22.07 3.38 24.16
N PRO A 37 -21.77 2.07 24.02
CA PRO A 37 -20.48 1.58 24.50
C PRO A 37 -19.45 2.50 23.88
N ARG A 38 -18.58 3.09 24.72
CA ARG A 38 -17.45 3.91 24.27
C ARG A 38 -16.92 3.25 23.01
N ALA A 39 -17.09 3.92 21.86
CA ALA A 39 -16.48 3.44 20.64
C ALA A 39 -15.01 3.29 21.00
N VAL A 40 -14.57 2.04 21.11
CA VAL A 40 -13.16 1.72 21.18
C VAL A 40 -12.64 2.44 19.97
N ASN A 41 -11.82 3.47 20.17
CA ASN A 41 -11.25 4.19 19.05
C ASN A 41 -10.54 3.13 18.21
N SER A 42 -11.14 2.72 17.10
CA SER A 42 -10.51 1.89 16.11
C SER A 42 -9.58 2.80 15.30
N TYR A 43 -8.60 3.38 15.98
CA TYR A 43 -7.42 3.90 15.30
C TYR A 43 -6.76 2.67 14.69
N SER A 44 -6.58 2.62 13.36
CA SER A 44 -5.95 1.53 12.58
C SER A 44 -6.79 0.33 12.12
N TYR A 45 -8.05 0.51 11.70
CA TYR A 45 -8.76 -0.55 10.96
C TYR A 45 -8.55 -0.42 9.43
N ASP A 46 -7.84 -1.36 8.81
CA ASP A 46 -7.73 -1.49 7.35
C ASP A 46 -8.71 -2.59 6.86
N PRO A 47 -9.76 -2.26 6.09
CA PRO A 47 -10.70 -3.27 5.59
C PRO A 47 -10.05 -4.34 4.71
N PHE A 48 -8.91 -4.04 4.07
CA PHE A 48 -8.19 -5.02 3.24
C PHE A 48 -7.15 -5.82 4.03
N ASP A 49 -6.92 -5.49 5.30
CA ASP A 49 -6.03 -6.25 6.17
C ASP A 49 -6.43 -6.06 7.64
N PRO A 50 -7.62 -6.57 8.04
CA PRO A 50 -8.20 -6.25 9.35
C PRO A 50 -7.39 -6.80 10.53
N ASN A 51 -6.55 -7.81 10.28
CA ASN A 51 -5.69 -8.44 11.28
C ASN A 51 -4.21 -8.08 11.10
N GLY A 52 -3.89 -7.24 10.13
CA GLY A 52 -2.53 -6.86 9.78
C GLY A 52 -1.86 -6.07 10.90
N ASN A 53 -0.77 -6.61 11.43
CA ASN A 53 0.06 -5.95 12.42
C ASN A 53 1.51 -6.42 12.34
N ILE A 54 2.40 -5.65 12.95
CA ILE A 54 3.75 -6.10 13.25
C ILE A 54 3.78 -6.45 14.74
N THR A 55 4.11 -7.69 15.07
CA THR A 55 4.24 -8.15 16.45
C THR A 55 5.70 -8.25 16.82
N ILE A 56 6.09 -7.64 17.94
CA ILE A 56 7.37 -7.88 18.60
C ILE A 56 7.11 -8.86 19.74
N LYS A 57 7.84 -9.96 19.76
CA LYS A 57 7.76 -10.97 20.80
C LYS A 57 9.13 -11.04 21.49
N TRP A 58 9.10 -10.94 22.81
CA TRP A 58 10.27 -10.89 23.67
C TRP A 58 10.26 -12.11 24.59
N ASP A 59 11.04 -13.13 24.25
CA ASP A 59 11.13 -14.41 24.94
C ASP A 59 12.32 -14.42 25.89
N LEU A 60 12.08 -14.52 27.21
CA LEU A 60 13.14 -14.69 28.21
C LEU A 60 13.60 -16.15 28.20
N MET A 61 14.82 -16.39 27.75
CA MET A 61 15.34 -17.75 27.54
C MET A 61 16.02 -18.29 28.80
N GLN A 62 16.75 -17.44 29.51
CA GLN A 62 17.49 -17.79 30.72
C GLN A 62 17.70 -16.55 31.59
N LEU A 63 17.80 -16.76 32.91
CA LEU A 63 18.23 -15.75 33.87
C LEU A 63 19.73 -15.89 34.10
N THR A 64 20.42 -14.77 34.23
CA THR A 64 21.83 -14.68 34.64
C THR A 64 21.91 -14.01 36.01
N ASP A 65 23.07 -14.04 36.66
CA ASP A 65 23.23 -13.50 38.03
C ASP A 65 22.85 -12.02 38.16
N SER A 66 22.95 -11.25 37.07
CA SER A 66 22.66 -9.82 37.05
C SER A 66 21.62 -9.41 36.00
N GLY A 67 20.96 -10.39 35.36
CA GLY A 67 20.29 -10.15 34.09
C GLY A 67 19.48 -11.31 33.52
N TYR A 68 19.29 -11.27 32.21
CA TYR A 68 18.67 -12.34 31.43
C TYR A 68 19.14 -12.29 29.99
N VAL A 69 19.05 -13.44 29.32
CA VAL A 69 19.17 -13.51 27.86
C VAL A 69 17.79 -13.69 27.26
N ALA A 70 17.45 -12.84 26.29
CA ALA A 70 16.19 -12.89 25.58
C ALA A 70 16.37 -13.07 24.07
N MET A 71 15.39 -13.72 23.46
CA MET A 71 15.22 -13.77 22.02
C MET A 71 14.10 -12.80 21.65
N VAL A 72 14.38 -11.87 20.74
CA VAL A 72 13.42 -10.89 20.25
C VAL A 72 13.08 -11.23 18.81
N ASP A 73 11.81 -11.53 18.55
CA ASP A 73 11.27 -11.81 17.22
C ASP A 73 10.34 -10.66 16.79
N ILE A 74 10.60 -10.06 15.63
CA ILE A 74 9.74 -9.08 14.98
C ILE A 74 9.07 -9.77 13.79
N ASN A 75 7.75 -9.92 13.84
CA ASN A 75 6.97 -10.64 12.82
C ASN A 75 5.99 -9.68 12.14
N ASN A 76 6.09 -9.55 10.83
CA ASN A 76 5.14 -8.83 10.00
C ASN A 76 4.01 -9.78 9.56
N TYR A 77 2.81 -9.57 10.10
CA TYR A 77 1.60 -10.30 9.72
C TYR A 77 0.72 -9.54 8.73
N GLN A 78 1.21 -8.43 8.18
CA GLN A 78 0.45 -7.65 7.22
C GLN A 78 0.46 -8.34 5.85
N LEU A 79 -0.70 -8.37 5.19
CA LEU A 79 -0.89 -9.06 3.92
C LEU A 79 -0.12 -8.42 2.78
N PHE A 80 -0.12 -7.09 2.70
CA PHE A 80 0.48 -6.37 1.57
C PHE A 80 1.39 -5.21 1.97
N ARG A 81 1.54 -4.91 3.26
CA ARG A 81 2.51 -3.91 3.73
C ARG A 81 3.82 -4.60 4.06
N HIS A 82 4.91 -4.03 3.57
CA HIS A 82 6.26 -4.47 3.86
C HIS A 82 7.07 -3.28 4.40
N VAL A 83 8.21 -3.59 5.00
CA VAL A 83 9.18 -2.61 5.49
C VAL A 83 10.35 -2.60 4.52
N GLU A 84 10.46 -1.55 3.73
CA GLU A 84 11.58 -1.32 2.81
C GLU A 84 12.79 -0.73 3.56
N ARG A 85 13.92 -0.62 2.86
CA ARG A 85 15.10 0.10 3.36
C ARG A 85 14.75 1.58 3.65
N PRO A 86 15.23 2.17 4.77
CA PRO A 86 16.36 1.74 5.60
C PRO A 86 16.06 0.64 6.63
N GLY A 87 14.84 0.11 6.65
CA GLY A 87 14.43 -0.97 7.55
C GLY A 87 13.85 -0.44 8.87
N TRP A 88 13.42 -1.36 9.71
CA TRP A 88 12.95 -1.03 11.06
C TRP A 88 14.11 -0.57 11.96
N LYS A 89 13.81 0.34 12.90
CA LYS A 89 14.71 0.79 13.96
C LYS A 89 13.98 0.62 15.30
N LEU A 90 14.18 -0.53 15.93
CA LEU A 90 13.43 -0.89 17.13
C LEU A 90 13.95 -0.10 18.34
N LYS A 91 13.09 0.72 18.91
CA LYS A 91 13.33 1.50 20.12
C LYS A 91 12.43 1.01 21.23
N TRP A 92 12.94 1.03 22.46
CA TRP A 92 12.16 0.81 23.67
C TRP A 92 12.76 1.60 24.83
N GLU A 93 12.10 1.57 25.98
CA GLU A 93 12.57 2.14 27.24
C GLU A 93 12.73 1.05 28.30
N TRP A 94 13.91 1.03 28.92
CA TRP A 94 14.17 0.17 30.07
C TRP A 94 13.40 0.66 31.31
N PRO A 95 12.86 -0.23 32.16
CA PRO A 95 12.15 0.20 33.38
C PRO A 95 13.09 0.76 34.47
N GLY A 96 14.37 0.35 34.49
CA GLY A 96 15.41 0.76 35.43
C GLY A 96 16.71 1.14 34.70
N ASP A 97 17.86 0.78 35.27
CA ASP A 97 19.17 1.11 34.70
C ASP A 97 19.76 -0.08 33.91
N GLU A 98 18.89 -0.87 33.29
CA GLU A 98 19.27 -2.00 32.45
C GLU A 98 20.19 -1.56 31.32
N VAL A 99 21.08 -2.48 30.92
CA VAL A 99 22.04 -2.29 29.83
C VAL A 99 22.12 -3.52 28.95
N ILE A 100 22.56 -3.32 27.72
CA ILE A 100 22.84 -4.40 26.76
C ILE A 100 24.31 -4.77 26.91
N TRP A 101 24.59 -6.00 27.34
CA TRP A 101 25.97 -6.52 27.43
C TRP A 101 26.46 -7.09 26.11
N ASP A 102 25.63 -7.89 25.44
CA ASP A 102 25.90 -8.48 24.13
C ASP A 102 24.61 -8.50 23.29
N ILE A 103 24.76 -8.43 21.97
CA ILE A 103 23.65 -8.52 21.01
C ILE A 103 24.10 -9.27 19.75
N ARG A 104 23.26 -10.17 19.25
CA ARG A 104 23.54 -10.98 18.05
C ARG A 104 22.36 -10.96 17.09
N GLY A 105 22.64 -10.90 15.80
CA GLY A 105 21.64 -10.76 14.74
C GLY A 105 21.16 -9.32 14.52
N ALA A 106 21.46 -8.41 15.44
CA ALA A 106 21.17 -6.98 15.36
C ALA A 106 22.26 -6.19 16.08
N GLU A 107 22.24 -4.86 15.97
CA GLU A 107 23.21 -3.96 16.60
C GLU A 107 22.53 -2.71 17.15
N ALA A 108 22.95 -2.27 18.34
CA ALA A 108 22.53 -0.96 18.86
C ALA A 108 23.19 0.16 18.04
N SER A 109 22.40 1.14 17.60
CA SER A 109 22.89 2.24 16.77
C SER A 109 23.89 3.14 17.51
N GLU A 110 23.76 3.23 18.84
CA GLU A 110 24.62 4.03 19.70
C GLU A 110 24.90 3.30 21.01
N GLN A 111 26.14 3.39 21.50
CA GLN A 111 26.53 2.83 22.79
C GLN A 111 26.09 3.74 23.96
N GLY A 112 26.15 5.07 23.78
CA GLY A 112 25.95 6.07 24.84
C GLY A 112 27.17 6.29 25.72
N ASN A 113 27.04 7.13 26.76
CA ASN A 113 28.12 7.40 27.72
C ASN A 113 28.15 6.35 28.84
N CYS A 114 28.91 5.28 28.64
CA CYS A 114 29.00 4.16 29.59
C CYS A 114 30.14 4.29 30.61
N SER A 115 30.67 5.50 30.84
CA SER A 115 31.82 5.76 31.73
C SER A 115 31.61 5.33 33.19
N LYS A 116 30.36 5.08 33.61
CA LYS A 116 30.04 4.55 34.94
C LYS A 116 30.54 3.10 35.15
N TYR A 117 30.76 2.36 34.08
CA TYR A 117 31.26 0.98 34.12
C TYR A 117 32.78 0.96 34.06
N LYS A 118 33.41 0.22 34.99
CA LYS A 118 34.86 0.02 35.02
C LYS A 118 35.20 -1.34 34.40
N GLY A 119 36.12 -1.38 33.45
CA GLY A 119 36.53 -2.62 32.76
C GLY A 119 35.81 -2.81 31.43
N GLN A 120 35.16 -3.95 31.24
CA GLN A 120 34.39 -4.22 30.02
C GLN A 120 33.17 -3.29 29.97
N LEU A 121 33.09 -2.50 28.90
CA LEU A 121 31.94 -1.63 28.65
C LEU A 121 30.78 -2.44 28.06
N PRO A 122 29.53 -2.13 28.46
CA PRO A 122 28.35 -2.73 27.83
C PRO A 122 28.26 -2.30 26.37
N HIS A 123 27.66 -3.14 25.51
CA HIS A 123 27.35 -2.82 24.12
C HIS A 123 26.50 -1.54 24.00
N CYS A 124 25.53 -1.36 24.89
CA CYS A 124 24.74 -0.14 24.98
C CYS A 124 24.27 0.11 26.42
N CYS A 125 24.44 1.33 26.92
CA CYS A 125 23.97 1.74 28.25
C CYS A 125 22.93 2.87 28.23
N LEU A 126 22.36 3.17 27.06
CA LEU A 126 21.29 4.15 26.93
C LEU A 126 20.00 3.63 27.58
N LYS A 127 19.25 4.53 28.21
CA LYS A 127 17.91 4.27 28.76
C LYS A 127 16.89 3.91 27.67
N TRP A 128 17.09 4.48 26.47
CA TRP A 128 16.23 4.29 25.30
C TRP A 128 17.07 3.79 24.11
N PRO A 129 17.54 2.53 24.13
CA PRO A 129 18.34 2.00 23.04
C PRO A 129 17.53 1.96 21.74
N VAL A 130 18.21 2.17 20.63
CA VAL A 130 17.69 1.93 19.28
C VAL A 130 18.52 0.81 18.67
N VAL A 131 17.86 -0.24 18.22
CA VAL A 131 18.49 -1.41 17.61
C VAL A 131 18.06 -1.52 16.16
N VAL A 132 19.04 -1.82 15.31
CA VAL A 132 18.87 -2.05 13.88
C VAL A 132 19.34 -3.46 13.52
N ASP A 133 18.72 -4.05 12.52
CA ASP A 133 19.14 -5.35 11.99
C ASP A 133 20.53 -5.25 11.34
N LEU A 134 21.27 -6.34 11.33
CA LEU A 134 22.55 -6.42 10.64
C LEU A 134 22.35 -6.51 9.11
N LEU A 135 23.42 -6.21 8.36
CA LEU A 135 23.40 -6.27 6.90
C LEU A 135 23.45 -7.72 6.37
N PRO A 136 22.91 -7.99 5.17
CA PRO A 136 23.12 -9.25 4.48
C PRO A 136 24.62 -9.56 4.30
N GLY A 137 25.02 -10.82 4.50
CA GLY A 137 26.42 -11.24 4.42
C GLY A 137 27.20 -11.16 5.74
N THR A 138 26.55 -10.81 6.85
CA THR A 138 27.11 -10.86 8.20
C THR A 138 27.75 -12.22 8.52
N PRO A 139 28.91 -12.30 9.19
CA PRO A 139 29.54 -13.58 9.52
C PRO A 139 28.68 -14.49 10.41
N TYR A 140 28.74 -15.81 10.21
CA TYR A 140 27.86 -16.80 10.85
C TYR A 140 27.82 -16.72 12.39
N ASN A 141 28.93 -16.36 13.04
CA ASN A 141 29.02 -16.22 14.50
C ASN A 141 28.20 -15.06 15.08
N TYR A 142 27.84 -14.07 14.25
CA TYR A 142 26.98 -12.94 14.62
C TYR A 142 25.54 -13.13 14.13
N GLN A 143 25.25 -14.21 13.40
CA GLN A 143 23.91 -14.49 12.90
C GLN A 143 23.07 -15.23 13.93
N VAL A 144 21.77 -14.97 13.85
CA VAL A 144 20.67 -15.63 14.55
C VAL A 144 19.66 -16.08 13.49
N ARG A 145 18.68 -16.89 13.86
CA ARG A 145 17.60 -17.28 12.94
C ARG A 145 16.86 -16.03 12.44
N ASN A 146 16.49 -15.99 11.15
CA ASN A 146 15.69 -14.94 10.51
C ASN A 146 16.31 -13.52 10.44
N CYS A 147 17.53 -13.29 10.93
CA CYS A 147 18.36 -12.15 10.51
C CYS A 147 19.17 -12.56 9.25
N CYS A 148 20.01 -11.75 8.61
CA CYS A 148 20.27 -10.33 8.72
C CYS A 148 19.85 -9.70 7.39
N LYS A 149 18.82 -8.86 7.39
CA LYS A 149 18.17 -8.36 6.17
C LYS A 149 18.19 -6.84 6.10
N ALA A 150 19.08 -6.17 6.84
CA ALA A 150 19.13 -4.72 6.94
C ALA A 150 17.77 -4.10 7.30
N GLY A 151 16.99 -4.80 8.12
CA GLY A 151 15.73 -4.32 8.67
C GLY A 151 14.56 -4.43 7.69
N VAL A 152 14.76 -5.07 6.52
CA VAL A 152 13.69 -5.34 5.56
C VAL A 152 12.80 -6.45 6.08
N LEU A 153 11.48 -6.22 6.05
CA LEU A 153 10.45 -7.20 6.38
C LEU A 153 9.41 -7.25 5.27
N SER A 154 9.39 -8.33 4.50
CA SER A 154 8.37 -8.51 3.47
C SER A 154 6.97 -8.63 4.08
N SER A 155 5.93 -8.43 3.27
CA SER A 155 4.58 -8.81 3.66
C SER A 155 4.47 -10.33 3.78
N ILE A 156 3.49 -10.82 4.54
CA ILE A 156 3.30 -12.28 4.71
C ILE A 156 2.93 -12.94 3.38
N THR A 157 2.28 -12.22 2.46
CA THR A 157 1.88 -12.72 1.13
C THR A 157 3.08 -12.79 0.18
N GLN A 158 3.92 -11.76 0.12
CA GLN A 158 5.08 -11.74 -0.78
C GLN A 158 6.18 -12.71 -0.35
N GLY A 159 6.41 -12.84 0.96
CA GLY A 159 7.53 -13.63 1.48
C GLY A 159 7.30 -14.08 2.92
N PRO A 160 6.66 -15.25 3.15
CA PRO A 160 6.48 -15.77 4.49
C PRO A 160 7.77 -16.07 5.24
N SER A 161 8.87 -16.38 4.53
CA SER A 161 10.18 -16.64 5.11
C SER A 161 10.95 -15.36 5.46
N SER A 162 10.66 -14.26 4.79
CA SER A 162 11.30 -12.95 4.98
C SER A 162 10.46 -11.95 5.77
N SER A 163 9.26 -12.33 6.22
CA SER A 163 8.37 -11.49 7.02
C SER A 163 8.73 -11.44 8.51
N ALA A 164 9.72 -12.21 8.96
CA ALA A 164 10.20 -12.22 10.34
C ALA A 164 11.67 -11.81 10.43
N ALA A 165 12.05 -11.03 11.44
CA ALA A 165 13.43 -10.78 11.84
C ALA A 165 13.62 -11.14 13.30
N SER A 166 14.81 -11.58 13.69
CA SER A 166 15.06 -11.92 15.09
C SER A 166 16.49 -11.58 15.51
N PHE A 167 16.65 -11.29 16.78
CA PHE A 167 17.96 -11.07 17.40
C PHE A 167 17.96 -11.57 18.84
N GLN A 168 19.14 -11.93 19.33
CA GLN A 168 19.36 -12.31 20.71
C GLN A 168 20.01 -11.15 21.46
N ILE A 169 19.56 -10.92 22.68
CA ILE A 169 20.06 -9.84 23.53
C ILE A 169 20.41 -10.37 24.93
N ASP A 170 21.57 -9.99 25.43
CA ASP A 170 21.98 -10.20 26.83
C ASP A 170 21.79 -8.89 27.59
N VAL A 171 20.85 -8.90 28.52
CA VAL A 171 20.43 -7.73 29.30
C VAL A 171 20.94 -7.89 30.72
N GLY A 172 21.64 -6.89 31.23
CA GLY A 172 22.09 -6.86 32.62
C GLY A 172 21.59 -5.67 33.41
N ASN A 173 21.93 -5.66 34.69
CA ASN A 173 21.52 -4.66 35.67
C ASN A 173 19.98 -4.56 35.81
N ILE A 174 19.32 -5.72 35.77
CA ILE A 174 17.86 -5.80 35.86
C ILE A 174 17.37 -5.47 37.27
N ARG A 175 16.22 -4.79 37.33
CA ARG A 175 15.51 -4.56 38.59
C ARG A 175 14.31 -5.47 38.70
N TYR A 176 14.20 -6.18 39.82
CA TYR A 176 13.02 -6.97 40.13
C TYR A 176 11.88 -6.10 40.67
N GLY A 177 10.66 -6.43 40.26
CA GLY A 177 9.44 -5.86 40.81
C GLY A 177 9.17 -6.30 42.26
N LYS A 178 8.10 -5.74 42.86
CA LYS A 178 7.72 -6.04 44.25
C LYS A 178 7.44 -7.53 44.51
N LYS A 179 7.05 -8.28 43.48
CA LYS A 179 6.79 -9.74 43.52
C LYS A 179 7.98 -10.58 43.05
N HIS A 180 9.18 -10.00 42.97
CA HIS A 180 10.37 -10.65 42.43
C HIS A 180 10.23 -11.09 40.95
N GLU A 181 9.42 -10.35 40.18
CA GLU A 181 9.22 -10.56 38.75
C GLU A 181 10.17 -9.67 37.93
N VAL A 182 10.60 -10.14 36.77
CA VAL A 182 11.41 -9.32 35.83
C VAL A 182 10.51 -8.25 35.22
N LEU A 183 10.94 -6.99 35.30
CA LEU A 183 10.19 -5.89 34.72
C LEU A 183 10.35 -5.86 33.20
N ARG A 184 9.22 -5.76 32.49
CA ARG A 184 9.19 -5.66 31.03
C ARG A 184 9.57 -4.26 30.53
N PRO A 185 10.24 -4.17 29.37
CA PRO A 185 10.46 -2.89 28.69
C PRO A 185 9.14 -2.21 28.30
N ARG A 186 9.20 -0.90 28.08
CA ARG A 186 8.04 -0.05 27.78
C ARG A 186 8.31 0.84 26.58
N ASN A 187 7.27 1.56 26.12
CA ASN A 187 7.40 2.59 25.09
C ASN A 187 8.12 2.11 23.82
N PHE A 188 7.67 0.97 23.30
CA PHE A 188 8.20 0.43 22.05
C PHE A 188 7.87 1.34 20.86
N ALA A 189 8.79 1.46 19.92
CA ALA A 189 8.57 2.11 18.63
C ALA A 189 9.40 1.41 17.54
N LEU A 190 8.81 1.19 16.37
CA LEU A 190 9.49 0.53 15.24
C LEU A 190 10.41 1.46 14.43
N GLY A 191 10.38 2.77 14.70
CA GLY A 191 11.09 3.76 13.89
C GLY A 191 10.57 3.86 12.45
N LEU A 192 9.31 3.48 12.24
CA LEU A 192 8.62 3.52 10.95
C LEU A 192 7.46 4.53 11.01
N HIS A 193 7.28 5.31 9.95
CA HIS A 193 6.18 6.26 9.86
C HIS A 193 4.83 5.54 9.80
N GLY A 194 3.83 6.09 10.50
CA GLY A 194 2.48 5.53 10.53
C GLY A 194 2.27 4.36 11.48
N TYR A 195 3.31 3.86 12.15
CA TYR A 195 3.19 2.76 13.12
C TYR A 195 3.13 3.28 14.54
N THR A 196 2.19 2.73 15.31
CA THR A 196 2.09 2.94 16.76
C THR A 196 2.11 1.59 17.46
N CYS A 197 2.99 1.42 18.44
CA CYS A 197 3.08 0.20 19.23
C CYS A 197 2.34 0.33 20.56
N GLY A 198 1.66 -0.73 20.97
CA GLY A 198 1.03 -0.83 22.28
C GLY A 198 2.04 -1.13 23.40
N GLU A 199 1.50 -1.33 24.61
CA GLU A 199 2.30 -1.82 25.74
C GLU A 199 2.63 -3.32 25.59
N ALA A 200 3.73 -3.73 26.22
CA ALA A 200 4.09 -5.14 26.31
C ALA A 200 3.11 -5.88 27.25
N ILE A 201 2.47 -6.92 26.73
CA ILE A 201 1.53 -7.77 27.47
C ILE A 201 2.13 -9.16 27.71
N ASP A 202 1.78 -9.78 28.84
CA ASP A 202 2.17 -11.17 29.10
C ASP A 202 1.40 -12.11 28.18
N SER A 203 2.09 -13.14 27.70
CA SER A 203 1.52 -14.19 26.86
C SER A 203 2.05 -15.56 27.27
N ASP A 204 1.40 -16.61 26.78
CA ASP A 204 1.83 -17.98 27.04
C ASP A 204 3.29 -18.18 26.62
N PRO A 205 4.14 -18.81 27.46
CA PRO A 205 5.55 -18.99 27.15
C PRO A 205 5.77 -19.73 25.82
N THR A 206 6.58 -19.14 24.95
CA THR A 206 6.92 -19.73 23.65
C THR A 206 7.60 -21.08 23.83
N LYS A 207 7.16 -22.07 23.05
CA LYS A 207 7.77 -23.40 23.01
C LYS A 207 8.69 -23.51 21.81
N PHE A 208 9.95 -23.86 22.05
CA PHE A 208 10.96 -24.10 21.03
C PHE A 208 11.17 -25.59 20.85
N LEU A 209 11.21 -26.04 19.61
CA LEU A 209 11.60 -27.40 19.25
C LEU A 209 13.11 -27.44 19.03
N SER A 210 13.76 -28.41 19.64
CA SER A 210 15.15 -28.76 19.33
C SER A 210 15.29 -29.13 17.84
N GLY A 211 16.48 -28.97 17.27
CA GLY A 211 16.74 -29.23 15.85
C GLY A 211 16.38 -30.67 15.42
N ASP A 212 16.52 -31.63 16.32
CA ASP A 212 16.13 -33.04 16.14
C ASP A 212 14.62 -33.29 16.33
N LYS A 213 13.84 -32.26 16.68
CA LYS A 213 12.39 -32.25 16.95
C LYS A 213 11.94 -33.15 18.11
N ARG A 214 12.85 -33.73 18.89
CA ARG A 214 12.52 -34.67 19.98
C ARG A 214 12.33 -33.97 21.32
N ARG A 215 13.07 -32.89 21.57
CA ARG A 215 12.97 -32.09 22.79
C ARG A 215 12.21 -30.79 22.53
N LYS A 216 11.34 -30.43 23.47
CA LYS A 216 10.73 -29.10 23.54
C LYS A 216 11.31 -28.35 24.74
N THR A 217 11.84 -27.16 24.52
CA THR A 217 12.16 -26.19 25.56
C THR A 217 11.14 -25.07 25.51
N GLN A 218 11.06 -24.24 26.54
CA GLN A 218 10.16 -23.10 26.57
C GLN A 218 10.85 -21.89 27.17
N ALA A 219 10.41 -20.70 26.76
CA ALA A 219 10.78 -19.45 27.42
C ALA A 219 10.31 -19.50 28.89
N LEU A 220 11.00 -18.77 29.75
CA LEU A 220 10.57 -18.54 31.14
C LEU A 220 9.35 -17.61 31.17
N HIS A 221 9.40 -16.56 30.37
CA HIS A 221 8.31 -15.61 30.14
C HIS A 221 8.34 -15.11 28.69
N THR A 222 7.16 -14.82 28.15
CA THR A 222 7.02 -14.22 26.81
C THR A 222 6.17 -12.96 26.90
N TRP A 223 6.74 -11.85 26.48
CA TRP A 223 6.01 -10.60 26.30
C TRP A 223 5.71 -10.36 24.83
N LYS A 224 4.50 -9.88 24.55
CA LYS A 224 4.06 -9.55 23.20
C LYS A 224 3.73 -8.07 23.12
N VAL A 225 4.21 -7.42 22.08
CA VAL A 225 3.88 -6.03 21.72
C VAL A 225 3.29 -6.06 20.32
N THR A 226 2.13 -5.43 20.15
CA THR A 226 1.49 -5.30 18.84
C THR A 226 1.64 -3.87 18.36
N CYS A 227 2.19 -3.70 17.16
CA CYS A 227 2.29 -2.43 16.46
C CYS A 227 1.31 -2.41 15.29
N SER A 228 0.45 -1.41 15.26
CA SER A 228 -0.57 -1.25 14.22
C SER A 228 -0.27 -0.05 13.34
N TYR A 229 -0.71 -0.13 12.09
CA TYR A 229 -0.48 0.89 11.08
C TYR A 229 -1.69 1.81 10.94
N SER A 230 -1.48 3.12 11.04
CA SER A 230 -2.51 4.13 10.84
C SER A 230 -2.19 4.98 9.62
N GLN A 231 -3.05 4.89 8.59
CA GLN A 231 -2.93 5.68 7.36
C GLN A 231 -2.90 7.20 7.63
N PHE A 232 -3.65 7.67 8.63
CA PHE A 232 -3.71 9.08 9.01
C PHE A 232 -2.41 9.61 9.63
N ILE A 233 -1.60 8.73 10.24
CA ILE A 233 -0.31 9.08 10.84
C ILE A 233 0.81 8.91 9.81
N ALA A 234 0.66 7.94 8.91
CA ALA A 234 1.69 7.57 7.94
C ALA A 234 1.99 8.70 6.96
N SER A 235 0.97 9.33 6.40
CA SER A 235 1.14 10.47 5.52
C SER A 235 -0.07 11.37 5.49
N ALA A 236 0.17 12.68 5.52
CA ALA A 236 -0.87 13.69 5.32
C ALA A 236 -1.29 13.81 3.85
N SER A 237 -0.43 13.39 2.91
CA SER A 237 -0.65 13.44 1.47
C SER A 237 -0.48 12.06 0.83
N PRO A 238 -1.31 11.68 -0.16
CA PRO A 238 -1.10 10.45 -0.93
C PRO A 238 0.29 10.38 -1.56
N SER A 239 0.81 9.17 -1.79
CA SER A 239 2.09 8.95 -2.48
C SER A 239 1.93 8.55 -3.95
N CYS A 240 0.72 8.22 -4.37
CA CYS A 240 0.44 7.72 -5.70
C CYS A 240 -0.88 8.26 -6.28
N CYS A 241 -0.92 8.30 -7.61
CA CYS A 241 -2.12 8.65 -8.37
C CYS A 241 -2.34 7.69 -9.53
N VAL A 242 -3.57 7.66 -10.04
CA VAL A 242 -3.96 6.76 -11.13
C VAL A 242 -4.37 7.54 -12.37
N SER A 243 -3.94 7.08 -13.54
CA SER A 243 -4.42 7.56 -14.84
C SER A 243 -5.08 6.42 -15.63
N LEU A 244 -6.14 6.72 -16.38
CA LEU A 244 -7.00 5.72 -17.01
C LEU A 244 -7.10 5.96 -18.53
N SER A 245 -7.01 4.90 -19.32
CA SER A 245 -7.20 4.98 -20.77
C SER A 245 -7.84 3.71 -21.34
N THR A 246 -8.37 3.81 -22.57
CA THR A 246 -9.02 2.68 -23.26
C THR A 246 -8.70 2.71 -24.75
N PHE A 247 -8.77 1.54 -25.40
CA PHE A 247 -8.56 1.38 -26.83
C PHE A 247 -9.59 2.12 -27.71
N TYR A 248 -10.76 2.44 -27.17
CA TYR A 248 -11.85 3.08 -27.92
C TYR A 248 -11.93 4.61 -27.71
N SER A 249 -10.99 5.18 -26.94
CA SER A 249 -10.92 6.62 -26.66
C SER A 249 -9.54 7.16 -27.00
N SER A 250 -9.48 8.29 -27.67
CA SER A 250 -8.22 9.01 -27.93
C SER A 250 -7.75 9.86 -26.76
N THR A 251 -8.58 10.02 -25.72
CA THR A 251 -8.27 10.81 -24.53
C THR A 251 -7.85 9.93 -23.37
N ILE A 252 -6.76 10.30 -22.70
CA ILE A 252 -6.32 9.73 -21.44
C ILE A 252 -6.92 10.55 -20.31
N VAL A 253 -7.48 9.90 -19.30
CA VAL A 253 -7.85 10.54 -18.05
C VAL A 253 -6.60 10.56 -17.19
N GLU A 254 -6.01 11.75 -17.06
CA GLU A 254 -4.80 11.93 -16.28
C GLU A 254 -5.07 11.91 -14.78
N CYS A 255 -4.00 11.79 -13.99
CA CYS A 255 -4.09 11.95 -12.56
C CYS A 255 -4.63 13.34 -12.21
N PRO A 256 -5.48 13.48 -11.18
CA PRO A 256 -5.92 14.80 -10.72
C PRO A 256 -4.74 15.71 -10.37
N HIS A 257 -4.86 16.99 -10.71
CA HIS A 257 -3.85 17.99 -10.37
C HIS A 257 -3.60 18.03 -8.86
N CYS A 258 -2.34 18.16 -8.48
CA CYS A 258 -1.91 18.29 -7.09
C CYS A 258 -2.37 17.14 -6.17
N SER A 259 -2.53 15.92 -6.72
CA SER A 259 -2.95 14.73 -5.96
C SER A 259 -2.08 14.45 -4.72
N CYS A 260 -0.77 14.71 -4.80
CA CYS A 260 0.18 14.45 -3.72
C CYS A 260 0.69 15.74 -3.05
N GLY A 261 -0.07 16.83 -3.17
CA GLY A 261 0.27 18.14 -2.62
C GLY A 261 1.08 18.99 -3.60
N CYS A 262 0.51 20.12 -4.01
CA CYS A 262 1.28 21.15 -4.70
C CYS A 262 1.83 22.14 -3.68
N PRO A 263 3.02 22.69 -3.91
CA PRO A 263 3.47 23.82 -3.12
C PRO A 263 2.62 25.06 -3.41
N ASP A 264 2.26 25.79 -2.35
CA ASP A 264 1.50 27.03 -2.46
C ASP A 264 2.38 28.15 -3.06
N GLY A 265 2.34 28.34 -4.38
CA GLY A 265 2.87 29.53 -5.07
C GLY A 265 3.69 29.26 -6.35
N PRO A 266 3.86 30.27 -7.22
CA PRO A 266 4.53 30.15 -8.53
C PRO A 266 6.06 29.99 -8.48
N SER A 267 6.64 29.85 -7.29
CA SER A 267 8.07 29.57 -7.08
C SER A 267 8.21 28.50 -6.01
N ALA A 268 8.16 27.23 -6.39
CA ALA A 268 8.47 26.16 -5.48
C ALA A 268 9.01 24.93 -6.20
N VAL A 269 10.15 25.14 -6.85
CA VAL A 269 11.23 24.17 -6.66
C VAL A 269 11.81 24.50 -5.29
N LYS A 270 11.24 23.94 -4.22
CA LYS A 270 11.97 23.83 -2.94
C LYS A 270 13.10 22.83 -3.17
N PHE A 271 14.15 23.25 -3.86
CA PHE A 271 15.47 22.84 -3.44
C PHE A 271 15.65 23.37 -2.01
N LEU A 272 16.34 22.60 -1.17
CA LEU A 272 16.79 22.94 0.18
C LEU A 272 15.86 22.50 1.33
N GLN A 273 16.01 21.23 1.70
CA GLN A 273 16.61 20.88 3.01
C GLN A 273 17.10 19.43 2.93
N PHE A 274 18.41 19.23 2.99
CA PHE A 274 18.96 17.93 3.37
C PHE A 274 18.49 17.65 4.81
N PRO A 275 17.87 16.48 5.09
CA PRO A 275 17.60 16.11 6.46
C PRO A 275 18.91 15.99 7.23
N ASN A 276 18.91 16.48 8.47
CA ASN A 276 19.89 16.06 9.46
C ASN A 276 19.72 14.54 9.71
N ASP A 277 20.82 13.92 10.13
CA ASP A 277 20.96 12.49 10.44
C ASP A 277 19.68 11.80 10.93
N GLY A 278 19.28 10.73 10.22
CA GLY A 278 18.42 9.68 10.76
C GLY A 278 17.05 9.47 10.08
N ASP A 279 16.52 10.47 9.37
CA ASP A 279 15.24 10.39 8.65
C ASP A 279 15.43 10.18 7.14
N SER A 280 14.58 9.35 6.53
CA SER A 280 14.57 9.18 5.06
C SER A 280 14.30 10.53 4.40
N PRO A 281 15.11 10.97 3.41
CA PRO A 281 14.90 12.26 2.77
C PRO A 281 13.51 12.33 2.12
N PRO A 282 12.82 13.48 2.18
CA PRO A 282 11.55 13.64 1.50
C PRO A 282 11.75 13.32 0.01
N PRO A 283 10.77 12.63 -0.62
CA PRO A 283 10.93 12.15 -1.99
C PRO A 283 11.22 13.34 -2.92
N PHE A 284 12.36 13.31 -3.62
CA PHE A 284 12.68 14.32 -4.63
C PHE A 284 11.94 13.95 -5.91
N VAL A 285 10.74 14.50 -6.10
CA VAL A 285 9.84 14.12 -7.20
C VAL A 285 10.04 15.04 -8.41
N ARG A 286 10.04 14.47 -9.62
CA ARG A 286 9.97 15.24 -10.87
C ARG A 286 8.69 16.07 -10.89
N CYS A 287 8.81 17.37 -11.19
CA CYS A 287 7.63 18.24 -11.31
C CYS A 287 6.69 17.75 -12.41
N THR A 288 5.55 17.22 -12.00
CA THR A 288 4.41 16.88 -12.85
C THR A 288 3.19 17.63 -12.35
N GLN A 289 2.10 17.61 -13.12
CA GLN A 289 0.84 18.24 -12.71
C GLN A 289 0.23 17.63 -11.43
N HIS A 290 0.53 16.36 -11.13
CA HIS A 290 -0.02 15.63 -9.99
C HIS A 290 0.92 15.61 -8.76
N MET A 291 2.21 15.90 -8.94
CA MET A 291 3.25 15.94 -7.89
C MET A 291 3.44 14.63 -7.11
N CYS A 292 2.99 13.51 -7.66
CA CYS A 292 3.09 12.21 -6.99
C CYS A 292 4.39 11.47 -7.31
N PRO A 293 5.08 10.89 -6.30
CA PRO A 293 6.21 9.99 -6.50
C PRO A 293 5.88 8.82 -7.44
N ILE A 294 4.69 8.24 -7.34
CA ILE A 294 4.27 7.10 -8.16
C ILE A 294 3.04 7.45 -9.00
N GLN A 295 3.07 7.03 -10.26
CA GLN A 295 1.91 7.05 -11.15
C GLN A 295 1.59 5.64 -11.63
N ILE A 296 0.34 5.21 -11.44
CA ILE A 296 -0.15 3.96 -12.02
C ILE A 296 -1.05 4.27 -13.21
N HIS A 297 -0.66 3.81 -14.39
CA HIS A 297 -1.49 3.89 -15.58
C HIS A 297 -2.23 2.57 -15.82
N TRP A 298 -3.56 2.62 -15.83
CA TRP A 298 -4.44 1.50 -16.19
C TRP A 298 -5.00 1.70 -17.59
N HIS A 299 -4.59 0.84 -18.53
CA HIS A 299 -5.00 0.90 -19.92
C HIS A 299 -5.81 -0.34 -20.32
N VAL A 300 -7.07 -0.14 -20.74
CA VAL A 300 -7.86 -1.20 -21.37
C VAL A 300 -7.41 -1.35 -22.82
N LYS A 301 -6.56 -2.34 -23.09
CA LYS A 301 -5.82 -2.51 -24.35
C LYS A 301 -6.67 -3.06 -25.49
N VAL A 302 -7.46 -4.10 -25.19
CA VAL A 302 -8.29 -4.77 -26.20
C VAL A 302 -9.35 -5.63 -25.53
N SER A 303 -10.48 -5.81 -26.21
CA SER A 303 -11.56 -6.69 -25.79
C SER A 303 -11.88 -7.71 -26.89
N TYR A 304 -11.65 -8.98 -26.61
CA TYR A 304 -12.01 -10.14 -27.44
C TYR A 304 -13.47 -10.57 -27.19
N ARG A 305 -13.89 -11.70 -27.77
CA ARG A 305 -15.23 -12.27 -27.52
C ARG A 305 -15.41 -12.66 -26.05
N GLU A 306 -14.53 -13.52 -25.53
CA GLU A 306 -14.64 -14.07 -24.16
C GLU A 306 -13.69 -13.42 -23.15
N TYR A 307 -12.67 -12.72 -23.62
CA TYR A 307 -11.61 -12.16 -22.78
C TYR A 307 -11.43 -10.67 -23.04
N TRP A 308 -10.81 -9.99 -22.09
CA TRP A 308 -10.32 -8.63 -22.28
C TRP A 308 -8.95 -8.51 -21.65
N ARG A 309 -8.15 -7.60 -22.21
CA ARG A 309 -6.75 -7.42 -21.84
C ARG A 309 -6.53 -6.00 -21.32
N VAL A 310 -5.87 -5.94 -20.18
CA VAL A 310 -5.46 -4.70 -19.53
C VAL A 310 -3.94 -4.64 -19.54
N LYS A 311 -3.38 -3.45 -19.75
CA LYS A 311 -1.98 -3.14 -19.50
C LYS A 311 -1.93 -2.21 -18.29
N VAL A 312 -1.10 -2.55 -17.31
CA VAL A 312 -0.81 -1.68 -16.17
C VAL A 312 0.64 -1.26 -16.23
N THR A 313 0.90 0.01 -15.97
CA THR A 313 2.25 0.58 -15.97
C THR A 313 2.42 1.39 -14.70
N VAL A 314 3.38 1.00 -13.86
CA VAL A 314 3.75 1.73 -12.65
C VAL A 314 5.01 2.51 -12.96
N THR A 315 4.95 3.84 -12.84
CA THR A 315 6.06 4.75 -13.15
C THR A 315 6.51 5.44 -11.88
N ASN A 316 7.82 5.44 -11.66
CA ASN A 316 8.47 6.13 -10.55
C ASN A 316 8.96 7.51 -11.02
N TYR A 317 8.42 8.56 -10.41
CA TYR A 317 8.83 9.95 -10.60
C TYR A 317 9.75 10.44 -9.48
N ASN A 318 10.08 9.60 -8.50
CA ASN A 318 11.10 9.89 -7.50
C ASN A 318 12.49 9.80 -8.14
N LEU A 319 13.32 10.80 -7.90
CA LEU A 319 14.64 10.97 -8.52
C LEU A 319 15.77 10.38 -7.66
N VAL A 320 15.49 10.09 -6.38
CA VAL A 320 16.51 9.66 -5.41
C VAL A 320 16.16 8.35 -4.70
N HIS A 321 15.00 7.76 -5.03
CA HIS A 321 14.49 6.59 -4.34
C HIS A 321 14.06 5.50 -5.33
N ASN A 322 14.53 4.28 -5.03
CA ASN A 322 14.12 3.05 -5.69
C ASN A 322 13.19 2.28 -4.75
N TYR A 323 12.12 1.71 -5.28
CA TYR A 323 11.19 0.88 -4.50
C TYR A 323 11.55 -0.59 -4.73
N SER A 324 11.98 -1.28 -3.68
CA SER A 324 12.36 -2.70 -3.71
C SER A 324 11.28 -3.53 -3.03
N GLU A 325 10.95 -4.70 -3.56
CA GLU A 325 9.79 -5.49 -3.09
C GLU A 325 8.45 -4.75 -3.25
N TRP A 326 8.40 -3.79 -4.18
CA TRP A 326 7.21 -3.03 -4.46
C TRP A 326 6.02 -3.93 -4.75
N ASN A 327 4.84 -3.47 -4.36
CA ASN A 327 3.61 -4.18 -4.64
C ASN A 327 2.45 -3.25 -5.01
N LEU A 328 1.48 -3.84 -5.69
CA LEU A 328 0.29 -3.19 -6.19
C LEU A 328 -0.93 -4.02 -5.79
N VAL A 329 -1.81 -3.46 -4.96
CA VAL A 329 -3.09 -4.07 -4.64
C VAL A 329 -4.18 -3.44 -5.49
N VAL A 330 -4.96 -4.27 -6.19
CA VAL A 330 -6.03 -3.82 -7.07
C VAL A 330 -7.35 -4.46 -6.62
N ASN A 331 -8.37 -3.63 -6.41
CA ASN A 331 -9.74 -4.11 -6.20
C ASN A 331 -10.56 -3.90 -7.49
N HIS A 332 -11.02 -4.99 -8.08
CA HIS A 332 -11.89 -4.99 -9.25
C HIS A 332 -12.70 -6.30 -9.30
N PRO A 333 -14.03 -6.25 -9.50
CA PRO A 333 -14.90 -7.43 -9.41
C PRO A 333 -14.48 -8.58 -10.35
N ASN A 334 -14.02 -8.27 -11.56
CA ASN A 334 -13.60 -9.29 -12.54
C ASN A 334 -12.21 -9.91 -12.28
N LEU A 335 -11.49 -9.52 -11.21
CA LEU A 335 -10.23 -10.17 -10.83
C LEU A 335 -10.46 -11.62 -10.39
N GLU A 336 -11.66 -11.96 -9.93
CA GLU A 336 -12.01 -13.35 -9.61
C GLU A 336 -11.87 -14.30 -10.83
N ARG A 337 -11.88 -13.74 -12.05
CA ARG A 337 -11.72 -14.44 -13.33
C ARG A 337 -10.44 -14.04 -14.06
N LEU A 338 -9.41 -13.64 -13.31
CA LEU A 338 -8.08 -13.40 -13.84
C LEU A 338 -7.51 -14.74 -14.35
N THR A 339 -7.14 -14.75 -15.63
CA THR A 339 -6.69 -15.98 -16.30
C THR A 339 -5.18 -16.04 -16.49
N GLN A 340 -4.56 -14.88 -16.71
CA GLN A 340 -3.13 -14.79 -16.89
C GLN A 340 -2.63 -13.41 -16.51
N VAL A 341 -1.48 -13.37 -15.83
CA VAL A 341 -0.70 -12.17 -15.55
C VAL A 341 0.64 -12.34 -16.24
N PHE A 342 1.09 -11.29 -16.92
CA PHE A 342 2.37 -11.26 -17.61
C PHE A 342 3.35 -10.39 -16.83
N SER A 343 4.59 -10.85 -16.68
CA SER A 343 5.71 -10.08 -16.11
C SER A 343 5.64 -9.74 -14.62
N PHE A 344 4.54 -10.00 -13.91
CA PHE A 344 4.40 -9.84 -12.45
C PHE A 344 3.95 -11.16 -11.82
N GLU A 345 4.30 -11.35 -10.55
CA GLU A 345 3.67 -12.34 -9.67
C GLU A 345 2.36 -11.79 -9.11
N HIS A 346 1.47 -12.69 -8.68
CA HIS A 346 0.20 -12.28 -8.09
C HIS A 346 -0.39 -13.28 -7.09
N GLU A 347 -1.15 -12.77 -6.15
CA GLU A 347 -1.96 -13.56 -5.21
C GLU A 347 -3.26 -12.84 -4.84
N TYR A 348 -4.31 -13.59 -4.54
CA TYR A 348 -5.60 -13.02 -4.13
C TYR A 348 -5.62 -12.74 -2.63
N LEU A 349 -6.10 -11.55 -2.25
CA LEU A 349 -6.28 -11.18 -0.85
C LEU A 349 -7.67 -11.63 -0.37
N ARG A 350 -7.73 -12.78 0.30
CA ARG A 350 -8.98 -13.37 0.80
C ARG A 350 -9.31 -12.89 2.21
N ASN A 351 -9.88 -11.69 2.31
CA ASN A 351 -10.17 -11.06 3.62
C ASN A 351 -11.55 -11.45 4.17
N TYR A 352 -12.54 -11.62 3.30
CA TYR A 352 -13.93 -11.92 3.68
C TYR A 352 -14.51 -13.02 2.80
N GLY A 353 -14.33 -14.27 3.24
CA GLY A 353 -14.90 -15.43 2.56
C GLY A 353 -14.28 -15.71 1.19
N PRO A 354 -15.01 -16.36 0.27
CA PRO A 354 -14.46 -16.85 -1.00
C PRO A 354 -14.37 -15.79 -2.12
N ILE A 355 -14.56 -14.50 -1.81
CA ILE A 355 -14.58 -13.43 -2.82
C ILE A 355 -13.14 -13.05 -3.17
N ASN A 356 -12.74 -13.33 -4.41
CA ASN A 356 -11.42 -13.01 -4.96
C ASN A 356 -11.47 -11.74 -5.84
N ASP A 357 -12.11 -10.67 -5.36
CA ASP A 357 -12.24 -9.41 -6.10
C ASP A 357 -11.03 -8.46 -5.92
N THR A 358 -10.07 -8.89 -5.11
CA THR A 358 -8.87 -8.12 -4.77
C THR A 358 -7.64 -8.99 -4.97
N ALA A 359 -6.70 -8.49 -5.77
CA ALA A 359 -5.44 -9.17 -6.05
C ALA A 359 -4.26 -8.25 -5.75
N MET A 360 -3.22 -8.83 -5.18
CA MET A 360 -1.91 -8.22 -4.98
C MET A 360 -0.98 -8.68 -6.11
N PHE A 361 -0.19 -7.75 -6.63
CA PHE A 361 0.80 -7.97 -7.68
C PHE A 361 2.15 -7.43 -7.24
N TRP A 362 3.24 -8.10 -7.59
CA TRP A 362 4.59 -7.65 -7.28
C TRP A 362 5.60 -8.10 -8.35
N GLY A 363 6.80 -7.53 -8.29
CA GLY A 363 7.87 -7.85 -9.21
C GLY A 363 8.43 -9.26 -9.03
N ILE A 364 8.87 -9.86 -10.13
CA ILE A 364 9.58 -11.13 -10.17
C ILE A 364 11.04 -10.89 -9.71
N PRO A 365 11.56 -11.67 -8.76
CA PRO A 365 12.95 -11.54 -8.28
C PRO A 365 13.96 -11.52 -9.43
N TYR A 366 14.94 -10.62 -9.35
CA TYR A 366 16.01 -10.42 -10.34
C TYR A 366 15.55 -9.99 -11.75
N TYR A 367 14.28 -9.62 -11.93
CA TYR A 367 13.75 -9.14 -13.20
C TYR A 367 13.17 -7.73 -13.09
N ASN A 368 12.17 -7.56 -12.21
CA ASN A 368 11.51 -6.28 -11.99
C ASN A 368 11.02 -6.12 -10.54
N ASP A 369 11.66 -6.81 -9.61
CA ASP A 369 11.51 -6.70 -8.15
C ASP A 369 12.00 -5.36 -7.58
N VAL A 370 12.71 -4.57 -8.39
CA VAL A 370 13.11 -3.21 -8.08
C VAL A 370 12.53 -2.24 -9.12
N LEU A 371 11.70 -1.32 -8.65
CA LEU A 371 11.24 -0.17 -9.42
C LEU A 371 12.24 0.97 -9.23
N LEU A 372 13.11 1.12 -10.24
CA LEU A 372 14.15 2.14 -10.25
C LEU A 372 13.57 3.56 -10.25
N GLN A 373 14.39 4.51 -9.81
CA GLN A 373 14.15 5.94 -9.88
C GLN A 373 13.81 6.40 -11.30
N TYR A 374 13.27 7.61 -11.38
CA TYR A 374 12.87 8.24 -12.63
C TYR A 374 13.99 8.21 -13.68
N GLY A 375 13.65 7.78 -14.90
CA GLY A 375 14.55 7.61 -16.02
C GLY A 375 13.97 6.65 -17.05
N GLU A 376 14.78 6.23 -18.03
CA GLU A 376 14.36 5.29 -19.08
C GLU A 376 13.87 3.94 -18.51
N SER A 377 14.45 3.50 -17.39
CA SER A 377 14.08 2.28 -16.66
C SER A 377 13.19 2.53 -15.44
N GLY A 378 12.67 3.76 -15.26
CA GLY A 378 11.85 4.15 -14.11
C GLY A 378 10.39 3.69 -14.18
N ASN A 379 10.10 2.60 -14.88
CA ASN A 379 8.76 2.02 -14.92
C ASN A 379 8.78 0.49 -15.00
N VAL A 380 7.72 -0.12 -14.48
CA VAL A 380 7.43 -1.55 -14.60
C VAL A 380 6.06 -1.73 -15.23
N GLN A 381 5.91 -2.79 -16.03
CA GLN A 381 4.70 -3.02 -16.82
C GLN A 381 4.24 -4.47 -16.73
N THR A 382 2.93 -4.64 -16.66
CA THR A 382 2.27 -5.95 -16.75
C THR A 382 1.13 -5.88 -17.74
N GLU A 383 0.81 -7.02 -18.32
CA GLU A 383 -0.47 -7.23 -18.98
C GLU A 383 -1.26 -8.28 -18.22
N MET A 384 -2.58 -8.13 -18.19
CA MET A 384 -3.49 -9.07 -17.57
C MET A 384 -4.54 -9.49 -18.58
N LEU A 385 -4.82 -10.78 -18.64
CA LEU A 385 -5.93 -11.36 -19.40
C LEU A 385 -7.01 -11.78 -18.41
N LEU A 386 -8.20 -11.22 -18.56
CA LEU A 386 -9.34 -11.53 -17.72
C LEU A 386 -10.47 -12.11 -18.57
N ARG A 387 -11.09 -13.19 -18.07
CA ARG A 387 -12.30 -13.74 -18.71
C ARG A 387 -13.48 -12.85 -18.37
N LYS A 388 -14.32 -12.55 -19.36
CA LYS A 388 -15.51 -11.73 -19.17
C LYS A 388 -16.54 -12.49 -18.35
N ASP A 389 -17.19 -11.78 -17.44
CA ASP A 389 -18.42 -12.26 -16.84
C ASP A 389 -19.64 -11.89 -17.70
N PRO A 390 -20.39 -12.85 -18.27
CA PRO A 390 -21.59 -12.56 -19.05
C PRO A 390 -22.64 -11.75 -18.28
N ALA A 391 -22.69 -11.87 -16.95
CA ALA A 391 -23.65 -11.17 -16.10
C ALA A 391 -23.23 -9.74 -15.77
N ALA A 392 -21.94 -9.49 -15.50
CA ALA A 392 -21.46 -8.19 -15.02
C ALA A 392 -20.65 -7.36 -16.04
N PHE A 393 -20.00 -7.98 -17.02
CA PHE A 393 -19.03 -7.29 -17.89
C PHE A 393 -19.70 -6.22 -18.74
N THR A 394 -19.21 -4.98 -18.65
CA THR A 394 -19.71 -3.86 -19.43
C THR A 394 -18.65 -2.77 -19.61
N PHE A 395 -18.76 -1.99 -20.69
CA PHE A 395 -17.99 -0.75 -20.88
C PHE A 395 -18.70 0.49 -20.32
N LYS A 396 -19.91 0.32 -19.77
CA LYS A 396 -20.70 1.41 -19.22
C LYS A 396 -20.16 1.84 -17.86
N ALA A 397 -20.28 3.14 -17.57
CA ALA A 397 -19.99 3.72 -16.26
C ALA A 397 -18.59 3.39 -15.70
N GLY A 398 -17.60 3.18 -16.59
CA GLY A 398 -16.23 2.90 -16.18
C GLY A 398 -16.02 1.56 -15.49
N TRP A 399 -16.91 0.57 -15.68
CA TRP A 399 -16.81 -0.72 -15.00
C TRP A 399 -15.47 -1.46 -15.24
N THR A 400 -14.82 -1.25 -16.38
CA THR A 400 -13.51 -1.85 -16.71
C THR A 400 -12.33 -1.26 -15.94
N PHE A 401 -12.57 -0.25 -15.09
CA PHE A 401 -11.55 0.39 -14.26
C PHE A 401 -11.64 -0.12 -12.83
N PRO A 402 -10.50 -0.25 -12.14
CA PRO A 402 -10.47 -0.70 -10.77
C PRO A 402 -11.22 0.29 -9.87
N ARG A 403 -11.81 -0.24 -8.80
CA ARG A 403 -12.50 0.56 -7.80
C ARG A 403 -11.53 1.25 -6.85
N ARG A 404 -10.39 0.60 -6.60
CA ARG A 404 -9.32 1.04 -5.71
C ARG A 404 -7.99 0.44 -6.17
N ILE A 405 -6.92 1.22 -6.06
CA ILE A 405 -5.54 0.79 -6.26
C ILE A 405 -4.72 1.27 -5.07
N MET A 406 -3.85 0.40 -4.55
CA MET A 406 -2.90 0.73 -3.49
C MET A 406 -1.49 0.37 -3.96
N PHE A 407 -0.51 1.22 -3.67
CA PHE A 407 0.90 0.98 -3.95
C PHE A 407 1.67 0.91 -2.63
N ASN A 408 2.42 -0.18 -2.40
CA ASN A 408 3.09 -0.45 -1.12
C ASN A 408 2.16 -0.32 0.11
N GLY A 409 0.87 -0.62 -0.10
CA GLY A 409 -0.21 -0.47 0.87
C GLY A 409 -0.77 0.94 1.04
N GLU A 410 -0.26 1.97 0.37
CA GLU A 410 -0.83 3.31 0.41
C GLU A 410 -1.89 3.50 -0.67
N ASP A 411 -2.98 4.18 -0.34
CA ASP A 411 -4.08 4.43 -1.28
C ASP A 411 -3.70 5.44 -2.36
N CYS A 412 -3.94 5.07 -3.62
CA CYS A 412 -3.71 5.97 -4.73
C CYS A 412 -4.96 6.81 -5.04
N VAL A 413 -4.73 8.08 -5.40
CA VAL A 413 -5.80 8.98 -5.82
C VAL A 413 -6.35 8.52 -7.17
N MET A 414 -7.60 8.07 -7.16
CA MET A 414 -8.34 7.68 -8.36
C MET A 414 -8.96 8.92 -9.03
N PRO A 415 -8.98 9.00 -10.37
CA PRO A 415 -9.73 10.02 -11.08
C PRO A 415 -11.24 9.97 -10.75
N PRO A 416 -11.96 11.09 -10.87
CA PRO A 416 -13.41 11.12 -10.67
C PRO A 416 -14.12 10.12 -11.58
N ARG A 417 -15.11 9.38 -11.06
CA ARG A 417 -15.88 8.41 -11.87
C ARG A 417 -16.55 9.05 -13.09
N THR A 418 -16.87 10.34 -13.02
CA THR A 418 -17.50 11.12 -14.10
C THR A 418 -16.59 11.39 -15.29
N SER A 419 -15.26 11.38 -15.11
CA SER A 419 -14.29 11.61 -16.19
C SER A 419 -13.91 10.33 -16.94
N THR A 420 -14.40 9.16 -16.51
CA THR A 420 -14.04 7.87 -17.13
C THR A 420 -14.37 7.80 -18.63
N PRO A 421 -13.47 7.28 -19.48
CA PRO A 421 -13.70 7.18 -20.92
C PRO A 421 -14.92 6.30 -21.23
N ALA A 422 -15.95 6.90 -21.81
CA ALA A 422 -17.15 6.18 -22.24
C ALA A 422 -17.13 5.97 -23.77
N PRO A 423 -17.63 4.82 -24.27
CA PRO A 423 -17.80 4.61 -25.70
C PRO A 423 -18.62 5.74 -26.36
N GLN A 424 -18.16 6.26 -27.50
CA GLN A 424 -18.71 7.45 -28.18
C GLN A 424 -20.23 7.38 -28.45
N LEU A 425 -20.80 6.17 -28.60
CA LEU A 425 -22.24 5.96 -28.75
C LEU A 425 -23.09 6.48 -27.57
N LEU A 426 -22.51 6.60 -26.37
CA LEU A 426 -23.20 7.10 -25.17
C LEU A 426 -23.18 8.65 -25.08
N LEU A 427 -22.18 9.31 -25.66
CA LEU A 427 -22.09 10.78 -25.66
C LEU A 427 -23.21 11.42 -26.51
N TRP A 428 -23.64 10.73 -27.58
CA TRP A 428 -24.80 11.14 -28.38
C TRP A 428 -26.15 11.06 -27.65
N ARG A 429 -26.27 10.18 -26.63
CA ARG A 429 -27.49 10.04 -25.84
C ARG A 429 -27.59 11.10 -24.73
N ARG A 430 -26.45 11.51 -24.15
CA ARG A 430 -26.40 12.63 -23.18
C ARG A 430 -26.70 13.98 -23.80
N ARG A 431 -26.24 14.25 -25.03
CA ARG A 431 -26.60 15.48 -25.76
C ARG A 431 -28.09 15.57 -26.11
N ARG A 432 -28.80 14.43 -26.27
CA ARG A 432 -30.25 14.43 -26.50
C ARG A 432 -31.07 14.75 -25.25
N HIS A 433 -30.64 14.32 -24.07
CA HIS A 433 -31.37 14.63 -22.83
C HIS A 433 -31.21 16.07 -22.35
N HIS A 434 -30.13 16.77 -22.74
CA HIS A 434 -29.99 18.19 -22.40
C HIS A 434 -30.77 19.14 -23.31
N ASN A 435 -31.31 18.66 -24.43
CA ASN A 435 -32.02 19.47 -25.43
C ASN A 435 -33.55 19.27 -25.43
N GLN A 436 -34.13 18.68 -24.37
CA GLN A 436 -35.59 18.50 -24.24
C GLN A 436 -36.22 19.37 -23.14
N GLY A 437 -35.66 20.55 -22.86
CA GLY A 437 -36.28 21.56 -22.01
C GLY A 437 -35.84 22.95 -22.44
N GLY A 438 -36.62 23.59 -23.32
CA GLY A 438 -36.33 24.95 -23.78
C GLY A 438 -37.06 25.29 -25.07
N SER A 439 -38.22 25.90 -24.92
CA SER A 439 -39.03 26.52 -25.97
C SER A 439 -38.29 27.63 -26.73
N GLY A 440 -38.42 27.61 -28.06
CA GLY A 440 -38.49 28.77 -28.95
C GLY A 440 -37.31 29.74 -28.99
N LEU A 441 -36.40 29.57 -29.97
CA LEU A 441 -35.63 30.65 -30.59
C LEU A 441 -35.23 30.23 -32.01
N SER A 442 -35.47 31.12 -32.97
CA SER A 442 -35.33 30.99 -34.42
C SER A 442 -33.90 30.65 -34.88
N PRO A 443 -33.71 29.96 -36.01
CA PRO A 443 -32.37 29.69 -36.53
C PRO A 443 -31.73 30.97 -37.11
N PRO A 444 -30.40 31.16 -36.97
CA PRO A 444 -29.69 32.26 -37.61
C PRO A 444 -29.60 32.05 -39.14
N PRO A 445 -29.46 33.13 -39.93
CA PRO A 445 -29.55 33.06 -41.39
C PRO A 445 -28.30 32.40 -42.00
N ARG A 446 -28.50 31.68 -43.10
CA ARG A 446 -27.42 31.11 -43.92
C ARG A 446 -26.66 32.23 -44.64
N PRO A 447 -25.31 32.21 -44.71
CA PRO A 447 -24.55 33.11 -45.58
C PRO A 447 -24.65 32.65 -47.05
N PRO A 448 -24.42 33.56 -48.02
CA PRO A 448 -24.84 33.38 -49.40
C PRO A 448 -23.90 32.49 -50.20
N LEU A 449 -24.48 31.72 -51.13
CA LEU A 449 -23.80 31.12 -52.25
C LEU A 449 -23.32 32.21 -53.21
N ALA A 450 -22.00 32.45 -53.27
CA ALA A 450 -21.36 33.19 -54.35
C ALA A 450 -20.14 32.44 -54.88
N ARG A 451 -20.13 32.30 -56.20
CA ARG A 451 -19.17 31.62 -57.07
C ARG A 451 -17.73 32.11 -56.89
N CYS A 452 -16.79 31.16 -56.87
CA CYS A 452 -15.54 31.29 -57.62
C CYS A 452 -15.29 29.97 -58.37
N LEU A 453 -15.64 30.00 -59.66
CA LEU A 453 -15.20 29.05 -60.68
C LEU A 453 -13.92 29.59 -61.30
N ARG A 454 -12.88 28.74 -61.36
CA ARG A 454 -11.63 28.73 -62.17
C ARG A 454 -10.51 28.25 -61.23
N ASN A 455 -9.92 27.06 -61.33
CA ASN A 455 -9.57 26.30 -62.51
C ASN A 455 -9.68 24.78 -62.27
N LEU A 456 -10.12 24.09 -63.31
CA LEU A 456 -10.02 22.65 -63.49
C LEU A 456 -8.56 22.21 -63.42
N LEU A 457 -8.19 21.35 -62.48
CA LEU A 457 -7.18 20.31 -62.68
C LEU A 457 -7.59 19.05 -61.93
N SER A 458 -7.60 17.96 -62.68
CA SER A 458 -8.30 16.71 -62.39
C SER A 458 -7.70 15.88 -61.25
N CYS A 459 -8.56 15.08 -60.62
CA CYS A 459 -8.28 14.06 -59.61
C CYS A 459 -7.46 12.85 -60.12
N SER A 460 -6.57 13.04 -61.09
CA SER A 460 -5.69 11.99 -61.64
C SER A 460 -4.21 12.13 -61.24
N GLN A 461 -3.78 13.28 -60.69
CA GLN A 461 -2.36 13.53 -60.35
C GLN A 461 -1.97 13.31 -58.88
N LEU A 462 -2.92 13.06 -57.95
CA LEU A 462 -2.57 12.73 -56.56
C LEU A 462 -2.34 11.22 -56.32
N ARG A 463 -2.74 10.37 -57.27
CA ARG A 463 -2.58 8.91 -57.17
C ARG A 463 -1.16 8.45 -57.53
N ASP A 464 -0.40 9.24 -58.29
CA ASP A 464 0.97 8.90 -58.70
C ASP A 464 2.06 9.35 -57.72
N ASN A 465 1.79 10.31 -56.82
CA ASN A 465 2.75 10.74 -55.80
C ASN A 465 2.76 9.86 -54.53
N LEU A 466 1.72 9.06 -54.28
CA LEU A 466 1.70 8.10 -53.16
C LEU A 466 2.30 6.72 -53.50
N ARG A 467 2.56 6.44 -54.79
CA ARG A 467 3.27 5.23 -55.23
C ARG A 467 4.80 5.37 -55.26
N ARG A 468 5.35 6.59 -55.16
CA ARG A 468 6.81 6.84 -55.24
C ARG A 468 7.54 6.97 -53.91
N THR A 469 6.85 7.02 -52.77
CA THR A 469 7.48 7.05 -51.43
C THR A 469 7.45 5.71 -50.68
N ALA A 470 6.85 4.67 -51.28
CA ALA A 470 6.79 3.32 -50.72
C ALA A 470 7.92 2.37 -51.18
N TYR A 471 8.92 2.87 -51.91
CA TYR A 471 10.10 2.10 -52.34
C TYR A 471 11.39 2.83 -51.95
N LYS A 472 11.68 2.85 -50.65
CA LYS A 472 13.03 2.98 -50.08
C LYS A 472 12.94 2.53 -48.62
N CYS A 473 13.78 1.55 -48.27
CA CYS A 473 13.86 0.81 -47.00
C CYS A 473 13.11 -0.53 -46.95
N LEU A 474 13.42 -1.40 -47.92
CA LEU A 474 13.44 -2.86 -47.75
C LEU A 474 14.64 -3.35 -48.59
N ASP A 475 15.78 -3.58 -47.93
CA ASP A 475 16.55 -4.84 -47.99
C ASP A 475 18.00 -4.71 -47.47
N PHE A 476 18.47 -5.86 -46.95
CA PHE A 476 19.80 -6.23 -46.43
C PHE A 476 20.11 -5.91 -44.95
N SER A 477 20.66 -6.79 -44.11
CA SER A 477 20.85 -8.25 -44.08
C SER A 477 21.56 -8.60 -42.75
N ILE A 478 21.12 -9.69 -42.11
CA ILE A 478 21.95 -10.79 -41.54
C ILE A 478 23.04 -10.45 -40.50
N MET A 479 22.92 -11.06 -39.32
CA MET A 479 23.95 -11.21 -38.26
C MET A 479 25.27 -11.82 -38.78
N PRO A 480 26.37 -11.65 -38.03
CA PRO A 480 27.32 -12.75 -37.88
C PRO A 480 27.51 -13.17 -36.41
N PHE A 481 27.33 -14.47 -36.19
CA PHE A 481 28.00 -15.24 -35.14
C PHE A 481 29.53 -15.15 -35.33
N ASN A 482 30.28 -15.17 -34.22
CA ASN A 482 31.70 -15.52 -34.24
C ASN A 482 32.02 -16.44 -33.03
N PRO A 483 32.65 -17.61 -33.23
CA PRO A 483 33.08 -18.49 -32.15
C PRO A 483 34.57 -18.30 -31.77
N VAL A 484 34.81 -18.28 -30.45
CA VAL A 484 35.90 -18.92 -29.65
C VAL A 484 37.38 -18.74 -30.05
N THR A 485 38.21 -18.21 -29.12
CA THR A 485 39.30 -18.92 -28.40
C THR A 485 40.03 -18.00 -27.39
N CYS A 486 40.23 -18.49 -26.15
CA CYS A 486 41.20 -17.99 -25.14
C CYS A 486 42.66 -18.28 -25.59
N PRO A 487 43.73 -17.72 -24.97
CA PRO A 487 44.02 -17.78 -23.53
C PRO A 487 43.80 -16.46 -22.77
#